data_AF-A0A6B3GNQ2-F1
#
_entry.id   AF-A0A6B3GNQ2-F1
#
_cell.length_a   1.000
_cell.length_b   1.000
_cell.length_c   1.000
_cell.angle_alpha   90.00
_cell.angle_beta   90.00
_cell.angle_gamma   90.00
#
_symmetry.space_group_name_H-M   'P 1'
#
loop_
_entity.id
_entity.type
_entity.pdbx_description
1 polymer ?
#
loop_
_entity_poly.entity_id
_entity_poly.type
_entity_poly.pdbx_seq_one_letter_code
_entity_poly.pdbx_strand_id
1 'polypeptide(L)'
;TAATAFRELNSEVRQLDDQAFAQRESWWPRVLDDVRHTLNFPFSAAFEYIDAAGSKQVATEATGPGRAHPEELVWARLEGEGIAPHQVRRVYCELEPCMLPGHYCAVW
;
A
#
# COMPACT_ATOMS: atom_id res chain seq x y z
N THR A 1 9.13 8.67 -4.72
CA THR A 1 8.53 7.37 -4.34
C THR A 1 8.87 7.07 -2.89
N ALA A 2 8.22 6.09 -2.23
CA ALA A 2 8.55 5.73 -0.84
C ALA A 2 10.04 5.40 -0.67
N ALA A 3 10.63 4.69 -1.64
CA ALA A 3 12.07 4.39 -1.67
C ALA A 3 12.97 5.63 -1.79
N THR A 4 12.53 6.69 -2.47
CA THR A 4 13.28 7.96 -2.52
C THR A 4 13.23 8.68 -1.18
N ALA A 5 12.02 8.84 -0.61
CA ALA A 5 11.85 9.49 0.69
C ALA A 5 12.62 8.77 1.81
N PHE A 6 12.63 7.43 1.80
CA PHE A 6 13.43 6.64 2.74
C PHE A 6 14.94 6.88 2.59
N ARG A 7 15.44 6.97 1.35
CA ARG A 7 16.86 7.23 1.10
C ARG A 7 17.27 8.63 1.56
N GLU A 8 16.44 9.63 1.33
CA GLU A 8 16.64 11.00 1.80
C GLU A 8 16.68 11.03 3.33
N LEU A 9 15.67 10.46 4.00
CA LEU A 9 15.63 10.34 5.47
C LEU A 9 16.88 9.63 6.03
N ASN A 10 17.24 8.46 5.50
CA ASN A 10 18.40 7.71 5.96
C ASN A 10 19.71 8.50 5.78
N SER A 11 19.82 9.31 4.71
CA SER A 11 20.98 10.19 4.50
C SER A 11 21.01 11.32 5.53
N GLU A 12 19.89 12.00 5.77
CA GLU A 12 19.80 13.11 6.72
C GLU A 12 20.09 12.66 8.16
N VAL A 13 19.49 11.56 8.60
CA VAL A 13 19.71 11.04 9.98
C VAL A 13 21.17 10.66 10.20
N ARG A 14 21.85 10.09 9.19
CA ARG A 14 23.29 9.77 9.26
C ARG A 14 24.18 11.00 9.31
N GLN A 15 23.77 12.12 8.72
CA GLN A 15 24.51 13.37 8.79
C GLN A 15 24.34 14.05 10.16
N LEU A 16 23.18 13.88 10.79
CA LEU A 16 22.88 14.46 12.10
C LEU A 16 23.56 13.72 13.25
N ASP A 17 23.66 12.38 13.16
CA ASP A 17 24.17 11.54 14.24
C ASP A 17 24.88 10.30 13.66
N ASP A 18 26.12 10.46 13.23
CA ASP A 18 26.92 9.39 12.63
C ASP A 18 27.29 8.30 13.65
N GLN A 19 27.55 8.68 14.90
CA GLN A 19 27.91 7.77 15.98
C GLN A 19 26.80 6.76 16.29
N ALA A 20 25.53 7.17 16.20
CA ALA A 20 24.42 6.26 16.39
C ALA A 20 24.27 5.19 15.28
N PHE A 21 25.07 5.26 14.21
CA PHE A 21 25.22 4.21 13.19
C PHE A 21 26.50 3.38 13.32
N ALA A 22 27.26 3.55 14.39
CA ALA A 22 28.53 2.83 14.59
C ALA A 22 28.35 1.29 14.61
N GLN A 23 27.19 0.80 15.03
CA GLN A 23 26.84 -0.62 15.07
C GLN A 23 25.48 -0.86 14.43
N ARG A 24 25.29 -2.06 13.86
CA ARG A 24 24.02 -2.47 13.26
C ARG A 24 22.87 -2.55 14.27
N GLU A 25 23.17 -2.91 15.51
CA GLU A 25 22.16 -3.10 16.56
C GLU A 25 21.83 -1.79 17.31
N SER A 26 22.46 -0.68 16.93
CA SER A 26 22.11 0.63 17.44
C SER A 26 20.67 1.00 17.06
N TRP A 27 20.09 1.94 17.83
CA TRP A 27 18.67 2.27 17.72
C TRP A 27 18.25 2.77 16.33
N TRP A 28 18.99 3.72 15.73
CA TRP A 28 18.63 4.28 14.41
C TRP A 28 18.62 3.26 13.27
N PRO A 29 19.65 2.40 13.09
CA PRO A 29 19.59 1.32 12.12
C PRO A 29 18.36 0.42 12.27
N ARG A 30 17.98 0.06 13.50
CA ARG A 30 16.81 -0.79 13.77
C ARG A 30 15.51 -0.08 13.40
N VAL A 31 15.33 1.17 13.82
CA VAL A 31 14.17 1.98 13.47
C VAL A 31 14.04 2.14 11.96
N LEU A 32 15.14 2.43 11.26
CA LEU A 32 15.14 2.57 9.81
C LEU A 32 14.86 1.25 9.10
N ASP A 33 15.29 0.12 9.65
CA ASP A 33 14.91 -1.21 9.13
C ASP A 33 13.42 -1.51 9.31
N ASP A 34 12.81 -1.12 10.43
CA ASP A 34 11.37 -1.26 10.66
C ASP A 34 10.58 -0.40 9.66
N VAL A 35 10.94 0.87 9.53
CA VAL A 35 10.34 1.78 8.53
C VAL A 35 10.48 1.22 7.12
N ARG A 36 11.69 0.75 6.76
CA ARG A 36 11.95 0.17 5.44
C ARG A 36 11.11 -1.08 5.20
N HIS A 37 10.96 -1.96 6.19
CA HIS A 37 10.14 -3.17 6.05
C HIS A 37 8.69 -2.83 5.76
N THR A 38 8.09 -1.92 6.55
CA THR A 38 6.71 -1.50 6.35
C THR A 38 6.51 -0.92 4.95
N LEU A 39 7.40 -0.03 4.49
CA LEU A 39 7.29 0.59 3.17
C LEU A 39 7.43 -0.39 1.98
N ASN A 40 7.95 -1.59 2.21
CA ASN A 40 8.18 -2.60 1.16
C ASN A 40 7.11 -3.69 1.11
N PHE A 41 6.04 -3.61 1.90
CA PHE A 41 4.92 -4.54 1.79
C PHE A 41 3.90 -4.02 0.77
N PRO A 42 3.92 -4.48 -0.50
CA PRO A 42 2.79 -4.24 -1.38
C PRO A 42 1.59 -5.05 -0.90
N PHE A 43 0.40 -4.53 -1.16
CA PHE A 43 -0.84 -5.28 -0.98
C PHE A 43 -1.79 -5.00 -2.14
N SER A 44 -2.60 -6.00 -2.47
CA SER A 44 -3.47 -5.98 -3.64
C SER A 44 -4.93 -6.29 -3.31
N ALA A 45 -5.81 -5.88 -4.23
CA ALA A 45 -7.22 -6.23 -4.23
C ALA A 45 -7.69 -6.58 -5.64
N ALA A 46 -8.72 -7.43 -5.72
CA ALA A 46 -9.35 -7.87 -6.96
C ALA A 46 -10.87 -7.81 -6.87
N PHE A 47 -11.53 -7.22 -7.87
CA PHE A 47 -12.98 -7.14 -7.97
C PHE A 47 -13.45 -7.99 -9.14
N GLU A 48 -14.32 -8.96 -8.87
CA GLU A 48 -15.10 -9.64 -9.90
C GLU A 48 -16.35 -8.82 -10.21
N TYR A 49 -16.60 -8.51 -11.47
CA TYR A 49 -17.80 -7.78 -11.89
C TYR A 49 -18.37 -8.31 -13.21
N ILE A 50 -19.60 -7.91 -13.53
CA ILE A 50 -20.26 -8.20 -14.81
C ILE A 50 -20.25 -6.93 -15.66
N ASP A 51 -19.66 -6.99 -16.85
CA ASP A 51 -19.63 -5.85 -17.77
C ASP A 51 -20.98 -5.61 -18.46
N ALA A 52 -21.06 -4.56 -19.28
CA ALA A 52 -22.28 -4.21 -20.04
C ALA A 52 -22.71 -5.29 -21.04
N ALA A 53 -21.79 -6.18 -21.46
CA ALA A 53 -22.09 -7.31 -22.33
C ALA A 53 -22.56 -8.56 -21.54
N GLY A 54 -22.68 -8.46 -20.21
CA GLY A 54 -23.05 -9.58 -19.36
C GLY A 54 -21.91 -10.57 -19.09
N SER A 55 -20.68 -10.24 -19.48
CA SER A 55 -19.51 -11.10 -19.30
C SER A 55 -18.83 -10.85 -17.95
N LYS A 56 -18.29 -11.91 -17.35
CA LYS A 56 -17.53 -11.81 -16.09
C LYS A 56 -16.13 -11.25 -16.38
N GLN A 57 -15.76 -10.24 -15.61
CA GLN A 57 -14.46 -9.59 -15.65
C GLN A 57 -13.82 -9.56 -14.25
N VAL A 58 -12.50 -9.35 -14.23
CA VAL A 58 -11.72 -9.14 -13.00
C VAL A 58 -10.86 -7.90 -13.17
N ALA A 59 -10.96 -6.96 -12.24
CA ALA A 59 -10.06 -5.82 -12.14
C ALA A 59 -9.20 -5.96 -10.87
N THR A 60 -7.93 -5.57 -10.96
CA THR A 60 -6.98 -5.68 -9.85
C THR A 60 -6.13 -4.43 -9.74
N GLU A 61 -5.82 -4.02 -8.52
CA GLU A 61 -4.82 -2.98 -8.24
C GLU A 61 -3.91 -3.43 -7.10
N ALA A 62 -2.70 -2.88 -7.07
CA ALA A 62 -1.73 -3.09 -6.01
C ALA A 62 -1.11 -1.76 -5.60
N THR A 63 -0.91 -1.59 -4.31
CA THR A 63 -0.39 -0.36 -3.72
C THR A 63 0.49 -0.69 -2.51
N GLY A 64 0.94 0.33 -1.78
CA GLY A 64 1.69 0.17 -0.54
C GLY A 64 1.29 1.23 0.48
N PRO A 65 1.86 1.17 1.69
CA PRO A 65 1.47 2.05 2.79
C PRO A 65 1.62 3.54 2.46
N GLY A 66 0.72 4.36 3.00
CA GLY A 66 0.72 5.81 2.74
C GLY A 66 0.11 6.21 1.39
N ARG A 67 -0.53 5.28 0.68
CA ARG A 67 -1.28 5.51 -0.57
C ARG A 67 -2.69 4.95 -0.43
N ALA A 68 -3.63 5.44 -1.24
CA ALA A 68 -4.99 4.90 -1.28
C ALA A 68 -4.99 3.37 -1.37
N HIS A 69 -5.92 2.75 -0.65
CA HIS A 69 -6.07 1.30 -0.60
C HIS A 69 -6.36 0.72 -1.99
N PRO A 70 -5.92 -0.52 -2.29
CA PRO A 70 -6.12 -1.10 -3.61
C PRO A 70 -7.61 -1.27 -3.91
N GLU A 71 -8.46 -1.50 -2.91
CA GLU A 71 -9.92 -1.54 -3.04
C GLU A 71 -10.50 -0.22 -3.55
N GLU A 72 -10.01 0.90 -3.03
CA GLU A 72 -10.41 2.25 -3.46
C GLU A 72 -9.92 2.53 -4.87
N LEU A 73 -8.71 2.10 -5.21
CA LEU A 73 -8.15 2.25 -6.56
C LEU A 73 -8.93 1.43 -7.59
N VAL A 74 -9.25 0.17 -7.29
CA VAL A 74 -10.08 -0.67 -8.15
C VAL A 74 -11.46 -0.03 -8.30
N TRP A 75 -12.09 0.39 -7.20
CA TRP A 75 -13.42 0.98 -7.26
C TRP A 75 -13.46 2.28 -8.07
N ALA A 76 -12.53 3.21 -7.83
CA ALA A 76 -12.45 4.48 -8.57
C ALA A 76 -12.27 4.25 -10.08
N ARG A 77 -11.48 3.23 -10.45
CA ARG A 77 -11.33 2.81 -11.84
C ARG A 77 -12.64 2.27 -12.41
N LEU A 78 -13.28 1.31 -11.74
CA LEU A 78 -14.53 0.70 -12.21
C LEU A 78 -15.67 1.72 -12.32
N GLU A 79 -15.77 2.64 -11.36
CA GLU A 79 -16.72 3.75 -11.40
C GLU A 79 -16.47 4.66 -12.61
N GLY A 80 -15.21 4.99 -12.89
CA GLY A 80 -14.81 5.72 -14.10
C GLY A 80 -15.11 4.98 -15.41
N GLU A 81 -15.13 3.64 -15.38
CA GLU A 81 -15.54 2.77 -16.49
C GLU A 81 -17.08 2.60 -16.57
N GLY A 82 -17.85 3.23 -15.69
CA GLY A 82 -19.32 3.18 -15.67
C GLY A 82 -19.91 1.91 -15.06
N ILE A 83 -19.11 1.14 -14.33
CA ILE A 83 -19.56 -0.07 -13.64
C ILE A 83 -20.32 0.35 -12.37
N ALA A 84 -21.58 -0.04 -12.28
CA ALA A 84 -22.40 0.22 -11.10
C ALA A 84 -22.08 -0.77 -9.96
N PRO A 85 -22.29 -0.39 -8.68
CA PRO A 85 -21.97 -1.25 -7.54
C PRO A 85 -22.62 -2.64 -7.59
N HIS A 86 -23.85 -2.73 -8.10
CA HIS A 86 -24.59 -4.00 -8.19
C HIS A 86 -24.05 -4.97 -9.26
N GLN A 87 -23.16 -4.51 -10.13
CA GLN A 87 -22.44 -5.34 -11.10
C GLN A 87 -21.24 -6.05 -10.47
N VAL A 88 -20.72 -5.54 -9.36
CA VAL A 88 -19.65 -6.21 -8.58
C VAL A 88 -20.25 -7.44 -7.89
N ARG A 89 -19.56 -8.57 -8.00
CA ARG A 89 -19.98 -9.88 -7.48
C ARG A 89 -19.16 -10.33 -6.29
N ARG A 90 -17.85 -10.07 -6.33
CA ARG A 90 -16.92 -10.46 -5.26
C ARG A 90 -15.80 -9.45 -5.19
N VAL A 91 -15.33 -9.22 -3.97
CA VAL A 91 -14.14 -8.44 -3.66
C VAL A 91 -13.19 -9.35 -2.90
N TYR A 92 -11.95 -9.42 -3.38
CA TYR A 92 -10.87 -10.17 -2.76
C TYR A 92 -9.80 -9.18 -2.32
N CYS A 93 -9.42 -9.23 -1.05
CA CYS A 93 -8.38 -8.37 -0.48
C CYS A 93 -7.31 -9.25 0.16
N GLU A 94 -6.04 -8.87 0.00
CA GLU A 94 -4.94 -9.53 0.71
C GLU A 94 -4.91 -9.19 2.20
N LEU A 95 -5.30 -7.96 2.55
CA LEU A 95 -5.43 -7.48 3.92
C LEU A 95 -6.90 -7.20 4.25
N GLU A 96 -7.23 -7.15 5.53
CA GLU A 96 -8.56 -6.73 5.96
C GLU A 96 -8.79 -5.25 5.57
N PRO A 97 -9.88 -4.92 4.85
CA PRO A 97 -10.20 -3.54 4.51
C PRO A 97 -10.32 -2.69 5.77
N CYS A 98 -9.63 -1.55 5.82
CA CYS A 98 -9.62 -0.69 6.99
C CYS A 98 -9.96 0.76 6.64
N MET A 99 -10.27 1.55 7.67
CA MET A 99 -10.49 3.00 7.57
C MET A 99 -9.38 3.77 8.32
N LEU A 100 -8.21 3.15 8.49
CA LEU A 100 -7.13 3.78 9.24
C LEU A 100 -6.63 5.02 8.50
N PRO A 101 -6.44 6.15 9.22
CA PRO A 101 -5.95 7.37 8.60
C PRO A 101 -4.57 7.13 7.99
N GLY A 102 -4.35 7.66 6.78
CA GLY A 102 -3.09 7.51 6.06
C GLY A 102 -2.90 6.17 5.37
N HIS A 103 -3.92 5.31 5.32
CA HIS A 103 -3.87 4.02 4.60
C HIS A 103 -2.74 3.09 5.04
N TYR A 104 -2.48 3.08 6.35
CA TYR A 104 -1.54 2.16 6.99
C TYR A 104 -2.29 0.91 7.43
N CYS A 105 -2.72 0.07 6.46
CA CYS A 105 -3.31 -1.22 6.79
C CYS A 105 -2.40 -1.95 7.79
N ALA A 106 -2.98 -2.41 8.90
CA ALA A 106 -2.23 -3.16 9.89
C ALA A 106 -1.73 -4.45 9.24
N VAL A 107 -0.41 -4.56 9.09
CA VAL A 107 0.25 -5.84 8.82
C VAL A 107 0.26 -6.55 10.17
N TRP A 108 -0.68 -7.48 10.38
CA TRP A 108 -0.74 -8.30 11.59
C TRP A 108 0.26 -9.45 11.50
#